data_AF-A0A8S2W567-F1
#
_entry.id   AF-A0A8S2W567-F1
#
_cell.length_a   1.000
_cell.length_b   1.000
_cell.length_c   1.000
_cell.angle_alpha   90.00
_cell.angle_beta   90.00
_cell.angle_gamma   90.00
#
_symmetry.space_group_name_H-M   'P 1'
#
loop_
_entity.id
_entity.type
_entity.pdbx_description
1 polymer ?
#
loop_
_entity_poly.entity_id
_entity_poly.type
_entity_poly.pdbx_seq_one_letter_code
_entity_poly.pdbx_strand_id
1 'polypeptide(L)'
;VVFNACAGLANDRAINIGRKLLDEMPENYRNDVVVLTSAMHMLMKFGDVESAERIFRSIKAKDADMYGVLMNGYNLNGESWKCFKIFEEMN
;
A
#
# COMPACT_ATOMS: atom_id res chain seq x y z
N VAL A 1 -4.77 -9.95 5.25
CA VAL A 1 -5.31 -11.08 4.43
C VAL A 1 -6.27 -10.61 3.35
N VAL A 2 -7.32 -9.84 3.69
CA VAL A 2 -8.34 -9.40 2.71
C VAL A 2 -7.75 -8.51 1.60
N PHE A 3 -6.92 -7.52 1.94
CA PHE A 3 -6.32 -6.64 0.92
C PHE A 3 -5.40 -7.37 -0.06
N ASN A 4 -4.61 -8.34 0.39
CA ASN A 4 -3.80 -9.18 -0.49
C ASN A 4 -4.67 -10.05 -1.42
N ALA A 5 -5.82 -10.54 -0.96
CA ALA A 5 -6.76 -11.26 -1.80
C ALA A 5 -7.38 -10.33 -2.88
N CYS A 6 -7.78 -9.11 -2.49
CA CYS A 6 -8.25 -8.10 -3.44
C CYS A 6 -7.18 -7.78 -4.49
N ALA A 7 -5.95 -7.55 -4.05
CA ALA A 7 -4.79 -7.32 -4.92
C ALA A 7 -4.59 -8.49 -5.89
N GLY A 8 -4.71 -9.74 -5.43
CA GLY A 8 -4.58 -10.94 -6.26
C GLY A 8 -5.62 -11.05 -7.38
N LEU A 9 -6.87 -10.66 -7.10
CA LEU A 9 -7.99 -10.78 -8.05
C LEU A 9 -8.00 -9.74 -9.16
N ALA A 10 -7.45 -8.54 -8.91
CA ALA A 10 -7.22 -7.49 -9.91
C ALA A 10 -8.40 -7.18 -10.85
N ASN A 11 -9.63 -7.19 -10.33
CA ASN A 11 -10.84 -6.80 -11.06
C ASN A 11 -11.57 -5.66 -10.35
N ASP A 12 -12.42 -4.92 -11.08
CA ASP A 12 -13.12 -3.74 -10.57
C ASP A 12 -13.89 -3.98 -9.27
N ARG A 13 -14.48 -5.17 -9.12
CA ARG A 13 -15.22 -5.54 -7.91
C ARG A 13 -14.27 -5.66 -6.71
N ALA A 14 -13.11 -6.30 -6.88
CA ALA A 14 -12.11 -6.44 -5.84
C ALA A 14 -11.52 -5.08 -5.42
N ILE A 15 -11.35 -4.17 -6.39
CA ILE A 15 -10.93 -2.78 -6.15
C ILE A 15 -11.95 -2.05 -5.28
N ASN A 16 -13.22 -2.09 -5.65
CA ASN A 16 -14.29 -1.42 -4.93
C ASN A 16 -14.46 -1.95 -3.51
N ILE A 17 -14.37 -3.28 -3.31
CA ILE A 17 -14.41 -3.88 -1.98
C ILE A 17 -13.22 -3.42 -1.14
N GLY A 18 -12.02 -3.45 -1.71
CA GLY A 18 -10.80 -3.02 -1.02
C GLY A 18 -10.87 -1.57 -0.55
N ARG A 19 -11.34 -0.66 -1.41
CA ARG A 19 -11.52 0.76 -1.07
C ARG A 19 -12.55 0.95 0.03
N LYS A 20 -13.72 0.33 -0.11
CA LYS A 20 -14.78 0.43 0.90
C LYS A 20 -14.32 -0.06 2.28
N LEU A 21 -13.55 -1.15 2.32
CA LEU A 21 -12.99 -1.66 3.57
C LEU A 21 -11.95 -0.72 4.19
N LEU A 22 -11.20 0.05 3.40
CA LEU A 22 -10.30 1.09 3.91
C LEU A 22 -11.07 2.27 4.51
N ASP A 23 -12.13 2.69 3.85
CA ASP A 23 -12.96 3.82 4.30
C ASP A 23 -13.72 3.47 5.60
N GLU A 24 -14.24 2.25 5.69
CA GLU A 24 -14.97 1.73 6.86
C GLU A 24 -14.05 1.14 7.94
N MET A 25 -12.73 1.22 7.78
CA MET A 25 -11.78 0.61 8.70
C MET A 25 -11.87 1.24 10.09
N PRO A 26 -12.10 0.44 11.17
CA PRO A 26 -12.12 0.96 12.51
C PRO A 26 -10.72 1.39 12.99
N GLU A 27 -10.67 2.39 13.87
CA GLU A 27 -9.44 3.06 14.33
C GLU A 27 -8.37 2.12 14.87
N ASN A 28 -8.77 1.02 15.51
CA ASN A 28 -7.84 0.03 16.05
C ASN A 28 -6.99 -0.66 14.98
N TYR A 29 -7.49 -0.76 13.74
CA TYR A 29 -6.75 -1.35 12.62
C TYR A 29 -5.88 -0.34 11.86
N ARG A 30 -6.09 0.97 12.09
CA ARG A 30 -5.28 2.04 11.47
C ARG A 30 -3.85 2.13 12.00
N ASN A 31 -3.51 1.35 13.03
CA ASN A 31 -2.15 1.24 13.57
C ASN A 31 -1.55 -0.18 13.38
N ASP A 32 -2.30 -1.12 12.81
CA ASP A 32 -1.81 -2.47 12.58
C ASP A 32 -0.93 -2.48 11.33
N VAL A 33 0.38 -2.63 11.55
CA VAL A 33 1.41 -2.65 10.50
C VAL A 33 1.09 -3.67 9.41
N VAL A 34 0.64 -4.86 9.75
CA VAL A 34 0.35 -5.93 8.78
C VAL A 34 -0.84 -5.53 7.90
N VAL A 35 -1.87 -4.94 8.52
CA VAL A 35 -3.04 -4.44 7.81
C VAL A 35 -2.66 -3.31 6.86
N LEU A 36 -1.93 -2.30 7.34
CA LEU A 36 -1.52 -1.15 6.55
C LEU A 36 -0.60 -1.52 5.38
N THR A 37 0.40 -2.40 5.60
CA THR A 37 1.27 -2.90 4.53
C THR A 37 0.47 -3.64 3.46
N SER A 38 -0.51 -4.47 3.87
CA SER A 38 -1.37 -5.18 2.91
C SER A 38 -2.30 -4.23 2.14
N ALA A 39 -2.78 -3.16 2.78
CA ALA A 39 -3.55 -2.10 2.12
C ALA A 39 -2.71 -1.31 1.11
N MET A 40 -1.49 -0.91 1.48
CA MET A 40 -0.55 -0.26 0.58
C MET A 40 -0.29 -1.13 -0.66
N HIS A 41 -0.02 -2.42 -0.48
CA HIS A 41 0.21 -3.34 -1.59
C HIS A 41 -0.97 -3.40 -2.57
N MET A 42 -2.19 -3.46 -2.04
CA MET A 42 -3.40 -3.42 -2.86
C MET A 42 -3.52 -2.09 -3.62
N LEU A 43 -3.34 -0.96 -2.94
CA LEU A 43 -3.45 0.38 -3.55
C LEU A 43 -2.42 0.56 -4.67
N MET A 44 -1.16 0.19 -4.45
CA MET A 44 -0.12 0.24 -5.47
C MET A 44 -0.48 -0.62 -6.69
N LYS A 45 -1.02 -1.82 -6.48
CA LYS A 45 -1.41 -2.71 -7.57
C LYS A 45 -2.60 -2.19 -8.38
N PHE A 46 -3.44 -1.34 -7.78
CA PHE A 46 -4.56 -0.68 -8.45
C PHE A 46 -4.23 0.71 -9.00
N GLY A 47 -2.96 1.12 -8.93
CA GLY A 47 -2.47 2.40 -9.41
C GLY A 47 -2.84 3.60 -8.52
N ASP A 48 -3.35 3.37 -7.32
CA ASP A 48 -3.57 4.44 -6.34
C ASP A 48 -2.31 4.68 -5.50
N VAL A 49 -1.29 5.17 -6.21
CA VAL A 49 0.04 5.44 -5.64
C VAL A 49 -0.06 6.47 -4.51
N GLU A 50 -0.85 7.53 -4.71
CA GLU A 50 -0.98 8.62 -3.74
C GLU A 50 -1.56 8.15 -2.40
N SER A 51 -2.60 7.30 -2.41
CA SER A 51 -3.15 6.76 -1.17
C SER A 51 -2.17 5.85 -0.44
N ALA A 52 -1.42 5.02 -1.17
CA ALA A 52 -0.40 4.16 -0.58
C ALA A 52 0.72 4.99 0.08
N GLU A 53 1.17 6.06 -0.58
CA GLU A 53 2.14 7.00 -0.03
C GLU A 53 1.61 7.69 1.25
N ARG A 54 0.35 8.14 1.25
CA ARG A 54 -0.26 8.74 2.46
C ARG A 54 -0.26 7.76 3.64
N ILE A 55 -0.63 6.50 3.42
CA ILE A 55 -0.58 5.47 4.46
C ILE A 55 0.85 5.31 4.97
N PHE A 56 1.81 5.10 4.08
CA PHE A 56 3.22 4.95 4.44
C PHE A 56 3.75 6.13 5.27
N ARG A 57 3.42 7.38 4.90
CA ARG A 57 3.85 8.58 5.62
C ARG A 57 3.20 8.71 7.00
N SER A 58 1.99 8.18 7.19
CA SER A 58 1.31 8.17 8.49
C SER A 58 1.94 7.23 9.52
N ILE A 59 2.65 6.19 9.06
CA ILE A 59 3.28 5.19 9.92
C ILE A 59 4.59 5.73 10.50
N LYS A 60 4.71 5.74 11.84
CA LYS A 60 5.93 6.22 12.52
C LYS A 60 7.10 5.25 12.38
N ALA A 61 6.87 3.97 12.72
CA ALA A 61 7.87 2.91 12.66
C ALA A 61 7.62 2.07 11.41
N LYS A 62 8.41 2.32 10.37
CA LYS A 62 8.32 1.62 9.08
C LYS A 62 9.30 0.44 9.10
N ASP A 63 8.89 -0.69 8.53
CA ASP A 63 9.75 -1.86 8.34
C ASP A 63 10.17 -2.02 6.88
N ALA A 64 11.14 -2.90 6.64
CA ALA A 64 11.66 -3.16 5.29
C ALA A 64 10.58 -3.63 4.31
N ASP A 65 9.54 -4.33 4.79
CA ASP A 65 8.43 -4.81 3.96
C ASP A 65 7.63 -3.64 3.37
N MET A 66 7.36 -2.59 4.15
CA MET A 66 6.68 -1.38 3.67
C MET A 66 7.48 -0.65 2.56
N TYR A 67 8.79 -0.52 2.73
CA TYR A 67 9.66 0.06 1.70
C TYR A 67 9.63 -0.81 0.43
N GLY A 68 9.72 -2.14 0.58
CA GLY A 68 9.63 -3.08 -0.54
C GLY A 68 8.31 -3.00 -1.31
N VAL A 69 7.19 -2.83 -0.60
CA VAL A 69 5.86 -2.62 -1.21
C VAL A 69 5.84 -1.36 -2.07
N LEU A 70 6.35 -0.23 -1.57
CA LEU A 70 6.40 1.00 -2.36
C LEU A 70 7.35 0.87 -3.56
N MET A 71 8.55 0.34 -3.38
CA MET A 71 9.51 0.15 -4.47
C MET A 71 8.94 -0.70 -5.60
N ASN A 72 8.34 -1.85 -5.28
CA ASN A 72 7.68 -2.70 -6.27
C ASN A 72 6.49 -1.99 -6.93
N GLY A 73 5.67 -1.31 -6.12
CA GLY A 73 4.53 -0.56 -6.62
C GLY A 73 4.92 0.56 -7.59
N TYR A 74 5.98 1.32 -7.32
CA TYR A 74 6.44 2.36 -8.24
C TYR A 74 6.92 1.78 -9.56
N ASN A 75 7.63 0.66 -9.52
CA ASN A 75 8.04 -0.04 -10.72
C ASN A 75 6.82 -0.48 -11.56
N LEU A 76 5.78 -1.01 -10.92
CA LEU A 76 4.53 -1.40 -11.59
C LEU A 76 3.78 -0.21 -12.21
N ASN A 77 3.87 0.98 -11.61
CA ASN A 77 3.17 2.19 -12.04
C ASN A 77 4.01 3.12 -12.93
N GLY A 78 5.20 2.69 -13.36
CA GLY A 78 6.08 3.49 -14.24
C GLY A 78 6.76 4.67 -13.54
N GLU A 79 6.79 4.69 -12.20
CA GLU A 79 7.36 5.76 -11.38
C GLU A 79 8.77 5.39 -10.85
N SER A 80 9.62 4.81 -11.71
CA SER A 80 10.91 4.23 -11.31
C SER A 80 11.83 5.18 -10.53
N TRP A 81 11.76 6.49 -10.78
CA TRP A 81 12.54 7.49 -10.03
C TRP A 81 12.17 7.55 -8.53
N LYS A 82 10.89 7.32 -8.19
CA LYS A 82 10.44 7.27 -6.80
C LYS A 82 10.92 6.03 -6.07
N CYS A 83 11.15 4.93 -6.79
CA CYS A 83 11.75 3.71 -6.23
C CYS A 83 13.12 4.03 -5.63
N PHE A 84 14.00 4.72 -6.38
CA PHE A 84 15.31 5.15 -5.88
C PHE A 84 15.20 6.08 -4.66
N LYS A 85 14.28 7.06 -4.72
CA LYS A 85 14.06 7.98 -3.60
C LYS A 85 13.64 7.26 -2.31
N ILE A 86 12.70 6.31 -2.40
CA ILE A 86 12.27 5.53 -1.23
C ILE A 86 13.36 4.58 -0.74
N PHE A 87 14.19 4.02 -1.63
CA PHE A 87 15.35 3.23 -1.23
C PHE A 87 16.37 4.07 -0.44
N GLU A 88 16.64 5.31 -0.86
CA GLU A 88 17.52 6.23 -0.13
C GLU A 88 16.97 6.60 1.25
N GLU A 89 15.65 6.77 1.39
CA GLU A 89 14.97 7.05 2.67
C GLU A 89 15.01 5.87 3.67
N MET A 90 15.34 4.66 3.22
CA MET A 90 15.41 3.46 4.07
C MET A 90 16.67 3.42 4.95
N ASN A 91 17.70 4.24 4.64
CA ASN A 91 18.99 4.26 5.33
C ASN A 91 19.02 5.11 6.61
#